data_AF-B3RTY5-F1
#
_entry.id   AF-B3RTY5-F1
#
_cell.length_a   1.000
_cell.length_b   1.000
_cell.length_c   1.000
_cell.angle_alpha   90.00
_cell.angle_beta   90.00
_cell.angle_gamma   90.00
#
_symmetry.space_group_name_H-M   'P 1'
#
loop_
_entity.id
_entity.type
_entity.pdbx_description
1 polymer ?
#
loop_
_entity_poly.entity_id
_entity_poly.type
_entity_poly.pdbx_seq_one_letter_code
_entity_poly.pdbx_strand_id
1 'polypeptide(L)'
;MGGKWLQSQRSDIGRIISQNSAHRCQVCPSSTSDRAKSSSDSNVEIFFVLLIWYMTIGIHVGAQFQAEKDETAQFDVLTDSMQYMPTMRRASLLAQHLEVDYGLGKINPNQNIDEKYRLKALNVSLLTQRRLHGLQFPPNCSSVKLLLCQVPPHGLGSVLHHLAYCLIFGYGLNRTVVFDWEEFRYEIQWNDYFYPLTNCTVTPDIQNQAAKYDFTWLGHDLAQLDHKVIAFPFGYILHRQYGYMVPADLVADILPWCDDPVLWWHSLVMRYVLLPTSKLRSLLLMARKRLQYPSSTVGIHIRHTDKLFKEAKYYGLQEYLEIADSYFKSLASNGSSDDTNKAIFLATDDTKVAQQSKSFRHQYTIINDYDATSLAEGSYYKSPRYSKRGFETALVDIYLLAASDYTIVTMSSNVGRLVYEIKKIYLWHDISHTIYSLDEAYNLFGCDRYIIHHRQRAVHVAVKEYKAKDDNRELSLQPGDLVYFERLGLRPNQYFGYSETLQRHGIYPIDCVKIVTKIYDYPVYEEFAKTTINRLELYDG
;
A
#
# COMPACT_ATOMS: atom_id res chain seq x y z
N MET A 1 0.67 1.62 43.51
CA MET A 1 -0.81 1.46 43.40
C MET A 1 -1.18 0.97 42.00
N GLY A 2 -0.73 -0.22 41.60
CA GLY A 2 -0.80 -0.72 40.21
C GLY A 2 -1.54 -2.04 40.06
N GLY A 3 -2.70 -2.20 40.71
CA GLY A 3 -3.43 -3.48 40.76
C GLY A 3 -4.86 -3.48 40.22
N LYS A 4 -5.41 -2.33 39.77
CA LYS A 4 -6.83 -2.23 39.40
C LYS A 4 -7.12 -2.08 37.90
N TRP A 5 -6.11 -1.95 37.03
CA TRP A 5 -6.30 -1.80 35.59
C TRP A 5 -6.35 -3.13 34.80
N LEU A 6 -5.81 -4.22 35.35
CA LEU A 6 -5.79 -5.54 34.68
C LEU A 6 -7.13 -6.29 34.74
N GLN A 7 -8.08 -5.86 35.56
CA GLN A 7 -9.38 -6.52 35.69
C GLN A 7 -10.45 -6.00 34.71
N SER A 8 -10.39 -4.75 34.23
CA SER A 8 -11.45 -4.24 33.36
C SER A 8 -11.34 -4.80 31.93
N GLN A 9 -10.13 -4.96 31.38
CA GLN A 9 -9.96 -5.50 30.01
C GLN A 9 -10.22 -7.01 29.88
N ARG A 10 -10.14 -7.79 30.96
CA ARG A 10 -10.60 -9.18 30.96
C ARG A 10 -12.13 -9.30 31.02
N SER A 11 -12.83 -8.30 31.58
CA SER A 11 -14.28 -8.34 31.74
C SER A 11 -15.05 -8.06 30.45
N ASP A 12 -14.48 -7.26 29.53
CA ASP A 12 -15.13 -6.89 28.28
C ASP A 12 -14.97 -7.95 27.17
N ILE A 13 -13.88 -8.74 27.20
CA ILE A 13 -13.68 -9.87 26.27
C ILE A 13 -14.51 -11.10 26.71
N GLY A 14 -14.75 -11.29 28.01
CA GLY A 14 -15.59 -12.38 28.53
C GLY A 14 -17.11 -12.18 28.36
N ARG A 15 -17.58 -10.94 28.19
CA ARG A 15 -19.01 -10.63 27.99
C ARG A 15 -19.50 -10.84 26.56
N ILE A 16 -18.61 -10.82 25.57
CA ILE A 16 -18.96 -11.05 24.16
C ILE A 16 -19.09 -12.55 23.85
N ILE A 17 -18.54 -13.43 24.70
CA ILE A 17 -18.54 -14.89 24.50
C ILE A 17 -19.67 -15.61 25.30
N SER A 18 -20.35 -14.93 26.22
CA SER A 18 -21.36 -15.55 27.12
C SER A 18 -22.83 -15.25 26.80
N GLN A 19 -23.15 -14.63 25.66
CA GLN A 19 -24.55 -14.33 25.28
C GLN A 19 -25.20 -15.27 24.25
N ASN A 20 -24.55 -16.37 23.83
CA ASN A 20 -25.14 -17.31 22.84
C ASN A 20 -25.31 -18.76 23.33
N SER A 21 -25.42 -18.99 24.65
CA SER A 21 -25.61 -20.34 25.17
C SER A 21 -26.54 -20.41 26.38
N ALA A 22 -27.81 -20.05 26.18
CA ALA A 22 -28.90 -20.50 27.06
C ALA A 22 -30.24 -20.44 26.34
N HIS A 23 -30.76 -21.58 25.87
CA HIS A 23 -32.07 -22.07 26.31
C HIS A 23 -32.28 -23.53 25.91
N ARG A 24 -32.64 -24.33 26.93
CA ARG A 24 -32.88 -25.76 26.92
C ARG A 24 -34.20 -26.15 26.23
N CYS A 25 -34.19 -27.37 25.70
CA CYS A 25 -35.32 -28.18 25.26
C CYS A 25 -36.46 -28.33 26.31
N GLN A 26 -37.69 -28.46 25.80
CA GLN A 26 -38.79 -29.21 26.39
C GLN A 26 -39.57 -29.96 25.28
N VAL A 27 -40.17 -31.10 25.63
CA VAL A 27 -40.59 -32.23 24.78
C VAL A 27 -42.13 -32.33 24.66
N CYS A 28 -42.64 -32.44 23.41
CA CYS A 28 -43.82 -33.16 22.82
C CYS A 28 -45.29 -32.99 23.33
N PRO A 29 -46.36 -33.42 22.59
CA PRO A 29 -46.49 -34.02 21.23
C PRO A 29 -47.64 -33.51 20.27
N SER A 30 -47.51 -33.89 18.98
CA SER A 30 -48.53 -34.28 17.94
C SER A 30 -49.70 -33.37 17.47
N SER A 31 -49.76 -33.07 16.16
CA SER A 31 -50.81 -33.54 15.21
C SER A 31 -50.70 -32.91 13.78
N THR A 32 -50.52 -33.79 12.77
CA THR A 32 -51.04 -33.87 11.37
C THR A 32 -51.39 -32.65 10.47
N SER A 33 -50.95 -32.79 9.19
CA SER A 33 -51.42 -32.26 7.87
C SER A 33 -51.29 -30.74 7.62
N ASP A 34 -50.82 -30.20 6.48
CA ASP A 34 -51.05 -30.57 5.07
C ASP A 34 -49.95 -30.08 4.08
N ARG A 35 -49.97 -30.69 2.89
CA ARG A 35 -49.14 -30.46 1.69
C ARG A 35 -49.28 -29.05 1.07
N ALA A 36 -48.19 -28.48 0.54
CA ALA A 36 -47.86 -28.41 -0.91
C ALA A 36 -46.95 -27.23 -1.33
N LYS A 37 -45.82 -27.56 -2.00
CA LYS A 37 -45.08 -26.90 -3.12
C LYS A 37 -44.62 -25.41 -2.95
N SER A 38 -43.42 -24.96 -3.35
CA SER A 38 -42.51 -25.39 -4.42
C SER A 38 -41.06 -24.94 -4.17
N SER A 39 -40.13 -25.72 -4.73
CA SER A 39 -38.67 -25.70 -4.69
C SER A 39 -37.99 -24.66 -5.61
N SER A 40 -36.98 -23.93 -5.11
CA SER A 40 -35.95 -23.29 -5.95
C SER A 40 -34.57 -23.06 -5.29
N ASP A 41 -34.20 -23.74 -4.20
CA ASP A 41 -32.92 -23.48 -3.49
C ASP A 41 -31.92 -24.65 -3.50
N SER A 42 -32.12 -25.66 -4.35
CA SER A 42 -31.30 -26.89 -4.31
C SER A 42 -30.10 -26.92 -5.27
N ASN A 43 -29.93 -25.92 -6.15
CA ASN A 43 -28.88 -25.96 -7.18
C ASN A 43 -27.59 -25.21 -6.81
N VAL A 44 -27.60 -24.32 -5.81
CA VAL A 44 -26.41 -23.56 -5.38
C VAL A 44 -25.55 -24.37 -4.40
N GLU A 45 -26.16 -25.17 -3.52
CA GLU A 45 -25.40 -26.02 -2.58
C GLU A 45 -24.73 -27.22 -3.26
N ILE A 46 -25.34 -27.79 -4.31
CA ILE A 46 -24.74 -28.92 -5.05
C ILE A 46 -23.48 -28.48 -5.81
N PHE A 47 -23.45 -27.24 -6.33
CA PHE A 47 -22.30 -26.72 -7.06
C PHE A 47 -21.08 -26.49 -6.13
N PHE A 48 -21.29 -25.96 -4.92
CA PHE A 48 -20.23 -25.74 -3.94
C PHE A 48 -19.68 -27.05 -3.35
N VAL A 49 -20.54 -28.04 -3.11
CA VAL A 49 -20.12 -29.36 -2.62
C VAL A 49 -19.34 -30.11 -3.70
N LEU A 50 -19.76 -30.02 -4.98
CA LEU A 50 -19.02 -30.59 -6.11
C LEU A 50 -17.67 -29.91 -6.33
N LEU A 51 -17.56 -28.58 -6.18
CA LEU A 51 -16.30 -27.84 -6.34
C LEU A 51 -15.28 -28.23 -5.26
N ILE A 52 -15.73 -28.38 -4.00
CA ILE A 52 -14.89 -28.83 -2.90
C ILE A 52 -14.45 -30.28 -3.13
N TRP A 53 -15.35 -31.16 -3.57
CA TRP A 53 -15.00 -32.54 -3.95
C TRP A 53 -13.97 -32.59 -5.08
N TYR A 54 -14.14 -31.77 -6.13
CA TYR A 54 -13.18 -31.64 -7.24
C TYR A 54 -11.81 -31.13 -6.79
N MET A 55 -11.74 -30.21 -5.82
CA MET A 55 -10.46 -29.73 -5.29
C MET A 55 -9.75 -30.77 -4.42
N THR A 56 -10.48 -31.56 -3.62
CA THR A 56 -9.88 -32.67 -2.85
C THR A 56 -9.40 -33.82 -3.74
N ILE A 57 -10.09 -34.12 -4.85
CA ILE A 57 -9.65 -35.10 -5.84
C ILE A 57 -8.48 -34.54 -6.67
N GLY A 58 -8.49 -33.25 -7.02
CA GLY A 58 -7.39 -32.59 -7.74
C GLY A 58 -6.05 -32.66 -7.02
N ILE A 59 -6.05 -32.66 -5.68
CA ILE A 59 -4.84 -32.84 -4.86
C ILE A 59 -4.34 -34.30 -4.86
N HIS A 60 -5.21 -35.29 -5.08
CA HIS A 60 -4.84 -36.71 -5.17
C HIS A 60 -4.58 -37.22 -6.60
N VAL A 61 -5.04 -36.52 -7.63
CA VAL A 61 -4.94 -36.93 -9.04
C VAL A 61 -3.84 -36.17 -9.81
N GLY A 62 -3.08 -35.28 -9.15
CA GLY A 62 -1.86 -34.65 -9.68
C GLY A 62 -0.71 -35.61 -10.03
N ALA A 63 -0.94 -36.91 -9.99
CA ALA A 63 -0.04 -37.96 -10.42
C ALA A 63 -0.72 -38.92 -11.43
N GLN A 64 -1.29 -38.43 -12.54
CA GLN A 64 -1.36 -39.15 -13.83
C GLN A 64 -2.06 -38.34 -14.95
N PHE A 65 -1.26 -38.04 -15.99
CA PHE A 65 -1.58 -37.94 -17.42
C PHE A 65 -2.49 -36.85 -18.05
N GLN A 66 -1.98 -36.41 -19.22
CA GLN A 66 -2.53 -35.55 -20.28
C GLN A 66 -3.78 -36.12 -20.99
N ALA A 67 -4.72 -35.25 -21.42
CA ALA A 67 -5.09 -34.98 -22.84
C ALA A 67 -6.55 -34.49 -23.05
N GLU A 68 -6.70 -33.52 -23.99
CA GLU A 68 -7.82 -33.22 -24.93
C GLU A 68 -9.20 -32.62 -24.51
N LYS A 69 -9.36 -31.34 -24.94
CA LYS A 69 -10.34 -30.71 -25.88
C LYS A 69 -11.89 -30.82 -25.78
N ASP A 70 -12.47 -29.62 -25.92
CA ASP A 70 -13.60 -29.13 -26.76
C ASP A 70 -15.04 -28.88 -26.20
N GLU A 71 -15.43 -27.61 -26.46
CA GLU A 71 -16.69 -27.01 -26.95
C GLU A 71 -18.00 -26.82 -26.13
N THR A 72 -18.37 -25.53 -26.06
CA THR A 72 -19.71 -24.90 -26.23
C THR A 72 -20.85 -25.13 -25.22
N ALA A 73 -21.27 -24.05 -24.55
CA ALA A 73 -22.68 -23.76 -24.27
C ALA A 73 -22.88 -22.26 -23.96
N GLN A 74 -23.40 -21.53 -24.95
CA GLN A 74 -24.13 -20.27 -24.77
C GLN A 74 -25.42 -20.57 -23.97
N PHE A 75 -25.68 -19.85 -22.88
CA PHE A 75 -27.03 -19.72 -22.34
C PHE A 75 -27.25 -18.34 -21.73
N ASP A 76 -28.39 -17.77 -22.10
CA ASP A 76 -28.89 -16.42 -21.85
C ASP A 76 -28.95 -16.02 -20.37
N VAL A 77 -28.21 -14.96 -20.02
CA VAL A 77 -28.49 -14.11 -18.83
C VAL A 77 -28.26 -12.64 -19.24
N LEU A 78 -28.98 -12.16 -20.25
CA LEU A 78 -28.85 -10.79 -20.75
C LEU A 78 -29.87 -9.80 -20.17
N THR A 79 -30.87 -10.25 -19.40
CA THR A 79 -31.96 -9.39 -18.92
C THR A 79 -31.74 -8.77 -17.54
N ASP A 80 -30.91 -9.34 -16.66
CA ASP A 80 -30.55 -8.72 -15.36
C ASP A 80 -29.39 -7.70 -15.45
N SER A 81 -28.73 -7.62 -16.61
CA SER A 81 -27.59 -6.73 -16.83
C SER A 81 -27.97 -5.24 -16.90
N MET A 82 -29.23 -4.92 -17.22
CA MET A 82 -29.69 -3.54 -17.46
C MET A 82 -29.78 -2.70 -16.18
N GLN A 83 -30.00 -3.31 -15.02
CA GLN A 83 -30.03 -2.59 -13.72
C GLN A 83 -28.61 -2.30 -13.19
N TYR A 84 -27.60 -3.05 -13.65
CA TYR A 84 -26.18 -2.88 -13.32
C TYR A 84 -25.41 -2.01 -14.32
N MET A 85 -25.96 -1.70 -15.49
CA MET A 85 -25.31 -0.85 -16.51
C MET A 85 -24.90 0.55 -16.02
N PRO A 86 -25.68 1.28 -15.19
CA PRO A 86 -25.25 2.59 -14.67
C PRO A 86 -24.05 2.46 -13.72
N THR A 87 -24.00 1.39 -12.94
CA THR A 87 -22.94 1.07 -11.97
C THR A 87 -21.67 0.59 -12.67
N MET A 88 -21.80 -0.25 -13.70
CA MET A 88 -20.68 -0.68 -14.55
C MET A 88 -20.15 0.43 -15.44
N ARG A 89 -21.00 1.31 -15.99
CA ARG A 89 -20.52 2.53 -16.67
C ARG A 89 -19.75 3.43 -15.73
N ARG A 90 -20.23 3.67 -14.50
CA ARG A 90 -19.46 4.42 -13.49
C ARG A 90 -18.15 3.72 -13.14
N ALA A 91 -18.14 2.42 -12.91
CA ALA A 91 -16.94 1.69 -12.54
C ALA A 91 -15.94 1.50 -13.71
N SER A 92 -16.42 1.51 -14.95
CA SER A 92 -15.61 1.49 -16.18
C SER A 92 -15.07 2.88 -16.52
N LEU A 93 -15.86 3.95 -16.34
CA LEU A 93 -15.38 5.34 -16.42
C LEU A 93 -14.37 5.62 -15.29
N LEU A 94 -14.59 5.07 -14.09
CA LEU A 94 -13.70 5.27 -12.95
C LEU A 94 -12.46 4.36 -12.98
N ALA A 95 -12.53 3.18 -13.64
CA ALA A 95 -11.35 2.41 -14.03
C ALA A 95 -10.55 3.10 -15.14
N GLN A 96 -11.24 3.69 -16.14
CA GLN A 96 -10.61 4.58 -17.11
C GLN A 96 -10.00 5.80 -16.42
N HIS A 97 -10.61 6.35 -15.35
CA HIS A 97 -9.97 7.40 -14.55
C HIS A 97 -8.67 6.88 -13.91
N LEU A 98 -8.58 5.64 -13.42
CA LEU A 98 -7.30 5.11 -12.88
C LEU A 98 -6.21 4.94 -13.96
N GLU A 99 -6.58 4.62 -15.21
CA GLU A 99 -5.65 4.56 -16.35
C GLU A 99 -5.29 5.96 -16.91
N VAL A 100 -6.24 6.91 -16.89
CA VAL A 100 -6.13 8.28 -17.40
C VAL A 100 -5.50 9.24 -16.40
N ASP A 101 -5.72 9.03 -15.10
CA ASP A 101 -5.27 9.92 -14.03
C ASP A 101 -3.75 10.05 -14.07
N TYR A 102 -3.00 8.98 -14.39
CA TYR A 102 -1.53 8.98 -14.28
C TYR A 102 -0.79 8.50 -15.54
N GLY A 103 -1.48 8.23 -16.65
CA GLY A 103 -0.85 7.91 -17.94
C GLY A 103 -0.07 6.60 -17.99
N LEU A 104 -0.38 5.63 -17.11
CA LEU A 104 0.38 4.38 -16.95
C LEU A 104 0.02 3.26 -17.95
N GLY A 105 -1.03 3.43 -18.75
CA GLY A 105 -1.49 2.41 -19.71
C GLY A 105 -2.20 1.22 -19.04
N LYS A 106 -2.60 0.21 -19.83
CA LYS A 106 -3.31 -0.98 -19.36
C LYS A 106 -2.45 -1.79 -18.39
N ILE A 107 -2.84 -1.82 -17.12
CA ILE A 107 -2.29 -2.75 -16.14
C ILE A 107 -3.02 -4.08 -16.32
N ASN A 108 -2.29 -5.18 -16.51
CA ASN A 108 -2.86 -6.50 -16.84
C ASN A 108 -3.77 -7.00 -15.70
N PRO A 109 -5.11 -7.07 -15.90
CA PRO A 109 -6.05 -7.43 -14.85
C PRO A 109 -6.24 -8.95 -14.70
N ASN A 110 -5.29 -9.78 -15.18
CA ASN A 110 -5.38 -11.25 -15.20
C ASN A 110 -5.25 -11.91 -13.81
N GLN A 111 -5.88 -11.32 -12.79
CA GLN A 111 -6.30 -12.05 -11.60
C GLN A 111 -7.82 -12.01 -11.57
N ASN A 112 -8.41 -13.18 -11.35
CA ASN A 112 -9.84 -13.41 -11.26
C ASN A 112 -10.37 -12.75 -9.97
N ILE A 113 -10.34 -11.42 -9.93
CA ILE A 113 -10.68 -10.64 -8.76
C ILE A 113 -12.18 -10.37 -8.81
N ASP A 114 -12.86 -10.69 -7.71
CA ASP A 114 -14.28 -10.41 -7.56
C ASP A 114 -14.54 -8.90 -7.77
N GLU A 115 -15.27 -8.57 -8.84
CA GLU A 115 -15.68 -7.22 -9.22
C GLU A 115 -16.30 -6.46 -8.03
N LYS A 116 -16.93 -7.17 -7.10
CA LYS A 116 -17.43 -6.62 -5.83
C LYS A 116 -16.33 -5.94 -5.01
N TYR A 117 -15.16 -6.56 -4.87
CA TYR A 117 -14.04 -5.98 -4.11
C TYR A 117 -13.44 -4.77 -4.84
N ARG A 118 -13.44 -4.79 -6.18
CA ARG A 118 -13.06 -3.61 -6.98
C ARG A 118 -13.91 -2.40 -6.65
N LEU A 119 -15.22 -2.59 -6.68
CA LEU A 119 -16.17 -1.52 -6.37
C LEU A 119 -16.02 -1.02 -4.93
N LYS A 120 -15.78 -1.92 -3.96
CA LYS A 120 -15.50 -1.55 -2.57
C LYS A 120 -14.25 -0.70 -2.43
N ALA A 121 -13.12 -1.16 -2.98
CA ALA A 121 -11.85 -0.43 -2.90
C ALA A 121 -11.97 0.98 -3.50
N LEU A 122 -12.66 1.07 -4.63
CA LEU A 122 -12.93 2.31 -5.34
C LEU A 122 -13.81 3.27 -4.52
N ASN A 123 -14.88 2.77 -3.92
CA ASN A 123 -15.76 3.56 -3.06
C ASN A 123 -15.02 4.13 -1.85
N VAL A 124 -14.20 3.31 -1.17
CA VAL A 124 -13.45 3.80 -0.02
C VAL A 124 -12.33 4.76 -0.45
N SER A 125 -11.69 4.52 -1.59
CA SER A 125 -10.73 5.49 -2.14
C SER A 125 -11.38 6.83 -2.39
N LEU A 126 -12.54 6.88 -3.07
CA LEU A 126 -13.26 8.13 -3.33
C LEU A 126 -13.72 8.81 -2.04
N LEU A 127 -14.26 8.03 -1.10
CA LEU A 127 -14.65 8.55 0.21
C LEU A 127 -13.48 9.23 0.91
N THR A 128 -12.32 8.57 0.94
CA THR A 128 -11.10 9.12 1.55
C THR A 128 -10.64 10.39 0.85
N GLN A 129 -10.64 10.43 -0.49
CA GLN A 129 -10.30 11.65 -1.24
C GLN A 129 -11.24 12.81 -0.91
N ARG A 130 -12.56 12.55 -0.78
CA ARG A 130 -13.54 13.58 -0.40
C ARG A 130 -13.33 14.11 1.01
N ARG A 131 -13.10 13.22 1.97
CA ARG A 131 -12.85 13.63 3.37
C ARG A 131 -11.58 14.45 3.50
N LEU A 132 -10.48 14.02 2.85
CA LEU A 132 -9.23 14.79 2.80
C LEU A 132 -9.44 16.15 2.13
N HIS A 133 -10.13 16.19 0.99
CA HIS A 133 -10.38 17.45 0.29
C HIS A 133 -11.22 18.43 1.10
N GLY A 134 -12.33 17.96 1.70
CA GLY A 134 -13.19 18.80 2.54
C GLY A 134 -12.46 19.37 3.75
N LEU A 135 -11.61 18.56 4.41
CA LEU A 135 -10.76 19.03 5.51
C LEU A 135 -9.71 20.05 5.04
N GLN A 136 -9.15 19.86 3.85
CA GLN A 136 -8.05 20.68 3.35
C GLN A 136 -8.48 21.96 2.63
N PHE A 137 -9.76 22.09 2.27
CA PHE A 137 -10.31 23.24 1.56
C PHE A 137 -11.44 23.92 2.34
N PRO A 138 -11.18 24.40 3.58
CA PRO A 138 -12.18 25.13 4.34
C PRO A 138 -12.52 26.45 3.65
N PRO A 139 -13.75 26.97 3.82
CA PRO A 139 -14.14 28.27 3.27
C PRO A 139 -13.39 29.44 3.91
N ASN A 140 -12.89 29.27 5.14
CA ASN A 140 -12.08 30.26 5.84
C ASN A 140 -10.97 29.59 6.67
N CYS A 141 -9.71 29.79 6.27
CA CYS A 141 -8.55 29.23 6.97
C CYS A 141 -8.37 29.75 8.41
N SER A 142 -8.88 30.94 8.72
CA SER A 142 -8.76 31.52 10.06
C SER A 142 -9.74 30.89 11.06
N SER A 143 -10.84 30.28 10.60
CA SER A 143 -11.86 29.71 11.49
C SER A 143 -11.57 28.25 11.88
N VAL A 144 -10.72 27.54 11.15
CA VAL A 144 -10.40 26.12 11.41
C VAL A 144 -9.15 25.91 12.25
N LYS A 145 -8.98 24.74 12.85
CA LYS A 145 -7.73 24.35 13.51
C LYS A 145 -6.70 23.95 12.45
N LEU A 146 -5.44 24.35 12.64
CA LEU A 146 -4.37 24.17 11.66
C LEU A 146 -3.27 23.26 12.18
N LEU A 147 -2.64 22.54 11.25
CA LEU A 147 -1.36 21.86 11.42
C LEU A 147 -0.34 22.49 10.47
N LEU A 148 0.66 23.19 11.00
CA LEU A 148 1.74 23.78 10.23
C LEU A 148 2.81 22.71 9.96
N CYS A 149 2.94 22.28 8.70
CA CYS A 149 3.85 21.25 8.25
C CYS A 149 5.04 21.88 7.50
N GLN A 150 6.24 21.80 8.07
CA GLN A 150 7.45 22.31 7.42
C GLN A 150 7.98 21.29 6.41
N VAL A 151 7.95 21.64 5.12
CA VAL A 151 8.42 20.75 4.05
C VAL A 151 9.94 20.65 4.11
N PRO A 152 10.51 19.44 4.28
CA PRO A 152 11.93 19.32 4.52
C PRO A 152 12.77 19.50 3.27
N PRO A 153 14.03 19.95 3.40
CA PRO A 153 14.97 20.03 2.30
C PRO A 153 15.50 18.62 2.00
N HIS A 154 14.67 17.67 1.56
CA HIS A 154 15.03 16.27 1.36
C HIS A 154 14.94 15.83 -0.10
N GLY A 155 15.34 14.59 -0.40
CA GLY A 155 15.07 13.97 -1.70
C GLY A 155 13.57 13.70 -1.89
N LEU A 156 13.12 13.67 -3.16
CA LEU A 156 11.72 13.65 -3.58
C LEU A 156 10.87 12.62 -2.82
N GLY A 157 11.30 11.37 -2.80
CA GLY A 157 10.55 10.32 -2.09
C GLY A 157 10.36 10.65 -0.61
N SER A 158 11.37 11.19 0.08
CA SER A 158 11.21 11.57 1.49
C SER A 158 10.28 12.78 1.67
N VAL A 159 10.29 13.74 0.74
CA VAL A 159 9.38 14.89 0.78
C VAL A 159 7.94 14.41 0.63
N LEU A 160 7.66 13.56 -0.38
CA LEU A 160 6.31 13.07 -0.65
C LEU A 160 5.73 12.27 0.54
N HIS A 161 6.52 11.39 1.15
CA HIS A 161 6.07 10.70 2.38
C HIS A 161 5.84 11.70 3.53
N HIS A 162 6.68 12.72 3.69
CA HIS A 162 6.47 13.73 4.74
C HIS A 162 5.14 14.50 4.54
N LEU A 163 4.81 14.87 3.31
CA LEU A 163 3.52 15.48 2.98
C LEU A 163 2.35 14.57 3.35
N ALA A 164 2.45 13.27 2.99
CA ALA A 164 1.43 12.28 3.34
C ALA A 164 1.31 12.10 4.87
N TYR A 165 2.42 12.08 5.60
CA TYR A 165 2.40 11.99 7.06
C TYR A 165 1.74 13.20 7.72
N CYS A 166 2.04 14.41 7.26
CA CYS A 166 1.36 15.62 7.74
C CYS A 166 -0.15 15.53 7.50
N LEU A 167 -0.59 15.02 6.34
CA LEU A 167 -2.01 14.80 6.05
C LEU A 167 -2.64 13.75 6.96
N ILE A 168 -1.96 12.63 7.24
CA ILE A 168 -2.46 11.59 8.16
C ILE A 168 -2.63 12.18 9.57
N PHE A 169 -1.66 12.95 10.05
CA PHE A 169 -1.74 13.62 11.35
C PHE A 169 -2.84 14.69 11.39
N GLY A 170 -2.94 15.53 10.35
CA GLY A 170 -4.01 16.52 10.23
C GLY A 170 -5.39 15.86 10.21
N TYR A 171 -5.54 14.76 9.47
CA TYR A 171 -6.76 13.98 9.37
C TYR A 171 -7.15 13.35 10.73
N GLY A 172 -6.19 12.81 11.49
CA GLY A 172 -6.43 12.29 12.84
C GLY A 172 -6.78 13.36 13.87
N LEU A 173 -6.21 14.56 13.73
CA LEU A 173 -6.40 15.67 14.68
C LEU A 173 -7.54 16.61 14.33
N ASN A 174 -8.27 16.36 13.23
CA ASN A 174 -9.26 17.28 12.68
C ASN A 174 -8.68 18.69 12.45
N ARG A 175 -7.58 18.73 11.69
CA ARG A 175 -6.82 19.95 11.38
C ARG A 175 -6.53 20.06 9.90
N THR A 176 -6.80 21.22 9.34
CA THR A 176 -6.34 21.57 7.99
C THR A 176 -4.82 21.74 8.02
N VAL A 177 -4.12 21.01 7.16
CA VAL A 177 -2.66 21.08 7.04
C VAL A 177 -2.27 22.24 6.15
N VAL A 178 -1.39 23.10 6.66
CA VAL A 178 -0.75 24.20 5.92
C VAL A 178 0.71 23.83 5.71
N PHE A 179 1.16 23.86 4.46
CA PHE A 179 2.51 23.46 4.09
C PHE A 179 3.42 24.68 3.96
N ASP A 180 4.51 24.66 4.72
CA ASP A 180 5.58 25.65 4.63
C ASP A 180 6.67 25.15 3.68
N TRP A 181 6.75 25.79 2.51
CA TRP A 181 7.62 25.41 1.40
C TRP A 181 8.98 26.11 1.43
N GLU A 182 9.30 26.89 2.46
CA GLU A 182 10.53 27.71 2.52
C GLU A 182 11.81 26.89 2.28
N GLU A 183 11.89 25.68 2.84
CA GLU A 183 13.05 24.78 2.72
C GLU A 183 12.93 23.78 1.55
N PHE A 184 11.89 23.88 0.73
CA PHE A 184 11.69 22.96 -0.40
C PHE A 184 12.75 23.19 -1.48
N ARG A 185 13.58 22.17 -1.74
CA ARG A 185 14.77 22.30 -2.60
C ARG A 185 14.52 22.24 -4.10
N TYR A 186 13.41 21.63 -4.54
CA TYR A 186 13.20 21.45 -5.97
C TYR A 186 12.77 22.75 -6.63
N GLU A 187 13.46 23.13 -7.71
CA GLU A 187 13.24 24.37 -8.47
C GLU A 187 11.98 24.28 -9.35
N ILE A 188 10.84 24.01 -8.73
CA ILE A 188 9.55 23.81 -9.39
C ILE A 188 8.44 24.55 -8.64
N GLN A 189 7.35 24.84 -9.34
CA GLN A 189 6.09 25.19 -8.72
C GLN A 189 5.29 23.90 -8.49
N TRP A 190 4.89 23.59 -7.27
CA TRP A 190 4.15 22.36 -6.95
C TRP A 190 2.93 22.19 -7.87
N ASN A 191 2.16 23.28 -8.02
CA ASN A 191 0.92 23.34 -8.79
C ASN A 191 1.09 23.12 -10.30
N ASP A 192 2.33 23.12 -10.82
CA ASP A 192 2.58 22.74 -12.21
C ASP A 192 2.38 21.24 -12.44
N TYR A 193 2.66 20.41 -11.44
CA TYR A 193 2.73 18.95 -11.59
C TYR A 193 1.64 18.22 -10.80
N PHE A 194 1.26 18.76 -9.65
CA PHE A 194 0.26 18.19 -8.75
C PHE A 194 -0.76 19.24 -8.35
N TYR A 195 -1.98 18.82 -8.02
CA TYR A 195 -2.99 19.76 -7.54
C TYR A 195 -2.66 20.33 -6.15
N PRO A 196 -3.17 21.54 -5.81
CA PRO A 196 -2.91 22.17 -4.52
C PRO A 196 -3.39 21.31 -3.36
N LEU A 197 -2.54 21.03 -2.37
CA LEU A 197 -2.89 20.16 -1.24
C LEU A 197 -3.92 20.76 -0.28
N THR A 198 -4.02 22.10 -0.28
CA THR A 198 -4.93 22.92 0.53
C THR A 198 -5.11 24.28 -0.14
N ASN A 199 -6.18 25.01 0.21
CA ASN A 199 -6.33 26.43 -0.13
C ASN A 199 -5.75 27.38 0.94
N CYS A 200 -5.24 26.85 2.06
CA CYS A 200 -4.63 27.65 3.12
C CYS A 200 -3.13 27.84 2.89
N THR A 201 -2.64 29.04 3.16
CA THR A 201 -1.23 29.42 2.99
C THR A 201 -0.59 29.78 4.33
N VAL A 202 0.73 29.69 4.40
CA VAL A 202 1.49 30.14 5.57
C VAL A 202 1.41 31.67 5.65
N THR A 203 1.10 32.17 6.84
CA THR A 203 1.15 33.60 7.17
C THR A 203 2.02 33.82 8.41
N PRO A 204 2.55 35.04 8.62
CA PRO A 204 3.28 35.36 9.85
C PRO A 204 2.47 35.05 11.11
N ASP A 205 1.15 35.27 11.08
CA ASP A 205 0.27 34.95 12.20
C ASP A 205 0.20 33.44 12.50
N ILE A 206 0.14 32.61 11.46
CA ILE A 206 0.16 31.15 11.61
C ILE A 206 1.49 30.70 12.21
N GLN A 207 2.62 31.21 11.70
CA GLN A 207 3.95 30.85 12.21
C GLN A 207 4.13 31.27 13.67
N ASN A 208 3.70 32.49 14.04
CA ASN A 208 3.81 33.01 15.40
C ASN A 208 2.91 32.27 16.41
N GLN A 209 1.76 31.76 15.97
CA GLN A 209 0.82 31.00 16.82
C GLN A 209 1.16 29.50 16.93
N ALA A 210 2.11 29.00 16.14
CA ALA A 210 2.36 27.57 16.02
C ALA A 210 2.99 26.97 17.29
N ALA A 211 2.19 26.23 18.06
CA ALA A 211 2.65 25.54 19.25
C ALA A 211 3.52 24.32 18.88
N LYS A 212 4.71 24.23 19.48
CA LYS A 212 5.62 23.10 19.31
C LYS A 212 5.38 22.09 20.43
N TYR A 213 5.24 20.82 20.06
CA TYR A 213 5.11 19.72 21.00
C TYR A 213 6.28 18.75 20.87
N ASP A 214 6.59 18.03 21.94
CA ASP A 214 7.45 16.86 21.88
C ASP A 214 6.63 15.63 21.49
N PHE A 215 6.79 15.20 20.23
CA PHE A 215 6.10 14.03 19.69
C PHE A 215 6.81 12.71 20.05
N THR A 216 8.01 12.74 20.66
CA THR A 216 8.79 11.54 20.99
C THR A 216 8.26 10.78 22.22
N TRP A 217 7.48 11.46 23.08
CA TRP A 217 6.96 10.98 24.36
C TRP A 217 5.43 10.99 24.48
N LEU A 218 4.68 10.85 23.37
CA LEU A 218 3.22 10.81 23.43
C LEU A 218 2.65 9.47 23.97
N GLY A 219 2.93 9.19 25.24
CA GLY A 219 2.02 8.41 26.10
C GLY A 219 0.77 9.20 26.52
N HIS A 220 0.46 10.33 25.86
CA HIS A 220 -0.60 11.26 26.25
C HIS A 220 -1.70 11.36 25.19
N ASP A 221 -2.94 11.48 25.69
CA ASP A 221 -4.19 11.67 24.98
C ASP A 221 -4.10 12.82 23.96
N LEU A 222 -4.38 12.55 22.67
CA LEU A 222 -4.43 13.57 21.62
C LEU A 222 -5.40 14.71 21.95
N ALA A 223 -6.36 14.49 22.86
CA ALA A 223 -7.25 15.52 23.37
C ALA A 223 -6.50 16.72 23.99
N GLN A 224 -5.23 16.54 24.41
CA GLN A 224 -4.41 17.64 24.95
C GLN A 224 -3.84 18.57 23.87
N LEU A 225 -3.87 18.16 22.60
CA LEU A 225 -3.40 18.94 21.45
C LEU A 225 -4.48 19.94 20.98
N ASP A 226 -4.84 20.90 21.83
CA ASP A 226 -5.97 21.82 21.60
C ASP A 226 -5.60 23.20 21.01
N HIS A 227 -4.31 23.49 20.82
CA HIS A 227 -3.89 24.81 20.30
C HIS A 227 -4.45 25.08 18.90
N LYS A 228 -4.78 26.33 18.58
CA LYS A 228 -5.32 26.70 17.26
C LYS A 228 -4.42 26.26 16.11
N VAL A 229 -3.11 26.48 16.24
CA VAL A 229 -2.07 26.06 15.29
C VAL A 229 -1.07 25.16 16.02
N ILE A 230 -0.79 24.00 15.43
CA ILE A 230 0.24 23.09 15.93
C ILE A 230 1.34 22.99 14.89
N ALA A 231 2.58 23.22 15.29
CA ALA A 231 3.75 22.96 14.46
C ALA A 231 4.04 21.46 14.44
N PHE A 232 4.10 20.88 13.25
CA PHE A 232 4.51 19.51 13.03
C PHE A 232 6.02 19.47 12.82
N PRO A 233 6.79 18.79 13.68
CA PRO A 233 8.24 18.85 13.61
C PRO A 233 8.76 18.06 12.42
N PHE A 234 9.86 18.57 11.86
CA PHE A 234 10.69 17.84 10.93
C PHE A 234 11.47 16.72 11.65
N GLY A 235 11.57 15.54 11.03
CA GLY A 235 12.61 14.56 11.35
C GLY A 235 12.43 13.72 12.62
N TYR A 236 11.34 13.86 13.36
CA TYR A 236 11.10 13.03 14.54
C TYR A 236 10.09 11.94 14.26
N ILE A 237 10.49 10.74 14.72
CA ILE A 237 9.71 9.51 14.88
C ILE A 237 8.23 9.86 14.95
N LEU A 238 7.50 9.62 13.86
CA LEU A 238 6.04 9.63 13.90
C LEU A 238 5.67 8.75 15.07
N HIS A 239 5.03 9.34 16.06
CA HIS A 239 4.70 8.61 17.26
C HIS A 239 3.95 7.33 16.87
N ARG A 240 4.62 6.19 17.11
CA ARG A 240 4.28 4.80 17.51
C ARG A 240 2.88 4.21 17.25
N GLN A 241 1.88 5.04 16.97
CA GLN A 241 0.45 4.73 16.88
C GLN A 241 -0.12 5.15 15.51
N TYR A 242 -0.16 6.43 15.16
CA TYR A 242 -0.94 6.92 13.99
C TYR A 242 -0.40 6.50 12.63
N GLY A 243 0.92 6.38 12.48
CA GLY A 243 1.53 5.95 11.22
C GLY A 243 1.07 4.56 10.79
N TYR A 244 0.97 3.61 11.71
CA TYR A 244 0.54 2.23 11.39
C TYR A 244 -0.94 1.96 11.69
N MET A 245 -1.69 2.98 12.12
CA MET A 245 -3.09 2.82 12.44
C MET A 245 -3.96 3.18 11.25
N VAL A 246 -4.83 2.25 10.90
CA VAL A 246 -5.83 2.41 9.85
C VAL A 246 -7.14 2.93 10.45
N PRO A 247 -7.90 3.80 9.76
CA PRO A 247 -9.22 4.24 10.21
C PRO A 247 -10.17 3.08 10.50
N ALA A 248 -10.62 2.98 11.75
CA ALA A 248 -11.47 1.88 12.22
C ALA A 248 -12.76 1.72 11.40
N ASP A 249 -13.33 2.85 10.93
CA ASP A 249 -14.52 2.86 10.10
C ASP A 249 -14.29 2.28 8.69
N LEU A 250 -13.06 2.33 8.18
CA LEU A 250 -12.69 1.80 6.86
C LEU A 250 -12.20 0.35 6.92
N VAL A 251 -11.66 -0.07 8.07
CA VAL A 251 -11.01 -1.38 8.25
C VAL A 251 -11.97 -2.53 7.98
N ALA A 252 -13.21 -2.46 8.48
CA ALA A 252 -14.19 -3.52 8.30
C ALA A 252 -14.51 -3.80 6.81
N ASP A 253 -14.46 -2.77 5.97
CA ASP A 253 -14.75 -2.90 4.55
C ASP A 253 -13.59 -3.49 3.74
N ILE A 254 -12.35 -3.30 4.20
CA ILE A 254 -11.14 -3.70 3.47
C ILE A 254 -10.54 -5.03 3.92
N LEU A 255 -10.61 -5.38 5.20
CA LEU A 255 -9.96 -6.59 5.75
C LEU A 255 -10.27 -7.90 5.01
N PRO A 256 -11.48 -8.13 4.46
CA PRO A 256 -11.77 -9.38 3.75
C PRO A 256 -10.93 -9.62 2.49
N TRP A 257 -10.36 -8.56 1.90
CA TRP A 257 -9.67 -8.63 0.60
C TRP A 257 -8.33 -7.87 0.57
N CYS A 258 -8.02 -7.06 1.59
CA CYS A 258 -6.79 -6.31 1.69
C CYS A 258 -5.72 -7.10 2.46
N ASP A 259 -4.64 -7.43 1.76
CA ASP A 259 -3.41 -8.07 2.22
C ASP A 259 -2.62 -7.22 3.23
N ASP A 260 -2.52 -5.92 2.97
CA ASP A 260 -1.82 -4.95 3.82
C ASP A 260 -2.65 -3.67 3.99
N PRO A 261 -3.47 -3.60 5.06
CA PRO A 261 -4.30 -2.43 5.35
C PRO A 261 -3.49 -1.15 5.62
N VAL A 262 -2.25 -1.27 6.13
CA VAL A 262 -1.41 -0.10 6.41
C VAL A 262 -0.91 0.49 5.10
N LEU A 263 -0.30 -0.35 4.25
CA LEU A 263 0.12 0.06 2.91
C LEU A 263 -1.06 0.69 2.17
N TRP A 264 -2.23 0.07 2.23
CA TRP A 264 -3.42 0.57 1.55
C TRP A 264 -3.85 1.95 2.06
N TRP A 265 -3.94 2.15 3.38
CA TRP A 265 -4.27 3.46 3.96
C TRP A 265 -3.29 4.55 3.53
N HIS A 266 -1.98 4.27 3.60
CA HIS A 266 -0.95 5.21 3.16
C HIS A 266 -1.06 5.52 1.68
N SER A 267 -1.34 4.50 0.87
CA SER A 267 -1.53 4.65 -0.57
C SER A 267 -2.73 5.55 -0.90
N LEU A 268 -3.82 5.49 -0.13
CA LEU A 268 -4.95 6.40 -0.30
C LEU A 268 -4.59 7.86 0.00
N VAL A 269 -3.80 8.11 1.05
CA VAL A 269 -3.32 9.47 1.34
C VAL A 269 -2.30 9.93 0.29
N MET A 270 -1.39 9.04 -0.13
CA MET A 270 -0.42 9.32 -1.18
C MET A 270 -1.11 9.63 -2.51
N ARG A 271 -2.24 9.00 -2.83
CA ARG A 271 -3.08 9.37 -3.98
C ARG A 271 -3.51 10.83 -3.94
N TYR A 272 -3.88 11.34 -2.77
CA TYR A 272 -4.24 12.75 -2.61
C TYR A 272 -3.05 13.68 -2.84
N VAL A 273 -1.86 13.29 -2.36
CA VAL A 273 -0.61 14.04 -2.56
C VAL A 273 -0.23 14.06 -4.03
N LEU A 274 -0.32 12.92 -4.71
CA LEU A 274 0.19 12.73 -6.06
C LEU A 274 -0.82 13.05 -7.16
N LEU A 275 -1.98 13.64 -6.85
CA LEU A 275 -3.01 13.91 -7.86
C LEU A 275 -2.43 14.79 -8.99
N PRO A 276 -2.23 14.26 -10.20
CA PRO A 276 -1.37 14.88 -11.19
C PRO A 276 -2.16 15.84 -12.08
N THR A 277 -1.49 16.88 -12.56
CA THR A 277 -2.04 17.82 -13.55
C THR A 277 -1.93 17.24 -14.96
N SER A 278 -2.64 17.85 -15.92
CA SER A 278 -2.49 17.56 -17.35
C SER A 278 -1.04 17.69 -17.86
N LYS A 279 -0.25 18.60 -17.28
CA LYS A 279 1.17 18.77 -17.59
C LYS A 279 1.99 17.56 -17.16
N LEU A 280 1.80 17.06 -15.93
CA LEU A 280 2.48 15.84 -15.48
C LEU A 280 2.05 14.62 -16.30
N ARG A 281 0.75 14.46 -16.59
CA ARG A 281 0.27 13.37 -17.47
C ARG A 281 0.95 13.41 -18.84
N SER A 282 1.05 14.60 -19.43
CA SER A 282 1.70 14.78 -20.74
C SER A 282 3.20 14.46 -20.67
N LEU A 283 3.90 14.88 -19.60
CA LEU A 283 5.29 14.53 -19.36
C LEU A 283 5.48 13.01 -19.33
N LEU A 284 4.65 12.28 -18.59
CA LEU A 284 4.71 10.82 -18.46
C LEU A 284 4.45 10.12 -19.81
N LEU A 285 3.42 10.54 -20.55
CA LEU A 285 3.09 9.99 -21.87
C LEU A 285 4.22 10.23 -22.88
N MET A 286 4.80 11.44 -22.89
CA MET A 286 5.94 11.77 -23.75
C MET A 286 7.18 10.96 -23.39
N ALA A 287 7.47 10.80 -22.09
CA ALA A 287 8.57 9.97 -21.63
C ALA A 287 8.39 8.51 -22.02
N ARG A 288 7.18 7.95 -21.84
CA ARG A 288 6.84 6.58 -22.25
C ARG A 288 7.10 6.37 -23.75
N LYS A 289 6.66 7.31 -24.59
CA LYS A 289 6.89 7.26 -26.04
C LYS A 289 8.37 7.39 -26.41
N ARG A 290 9.07 8.35 -25.81
CA ARG A 290 10.51 8.60 -26.04
C ARG A 290 11.38 7.39 -25.68
N LEU A 291 11.09 6.77 -24.55
CA LEU A 291 11.80 5.59 -24.04
C LEU A 291 11.36 4.30 -24.72
N GLN A 292 10.34 4.35 -25.59
CA GLN A 292 9.72 3.18 -26.21
C GLN A 292 9.34 2.12 -25.16
N TYR A 293 8.81 2.58 -24.03
CA TYR A 293 8.56 1.74 -22.86
C TYR A 293 7.57 0.60 -23.21
N PRO A 294 8.00 -0.67 -23.11
CA PRO A 294 7.21 -1.83 -23.52
C PRO A 294 5.94 -2.00 -22.70
N SER A 295 5.00 -2.78 -23.24
CA SER A 295 3.75 -3.12 -22.53
C SER A 295 3.98 -4.10 -21.38
N SER A 296 4.98 -4.98 -21.48
CA SER A 296 5.40 -5.85 -20.39
C SER A 296 6.86 -5.59 -20.04
N THR A 297 7.13 -5.30 -18.77
CA THR A 297 8.44 -4.83 -18.31
C THR A 297 8.69 -5.20 -16.84
N VAL A 298 9.92 -5.60 -16.51
CA VAL A 298 10.42 -5.65 -15.13
C VAL A 298 11.11 -4.34 -14.78
N GLY A 299 10.63 -3.65 -13.75
CA GLY A 299 11.22 -2.42 -13.24
C GLY A 299 12.30 -2.73 -12.23
N ILE A 300 13.48 -2.13 -12.36
CA ILE A 300 14.60 -2.27 -11.42
C ILE A 300 15.00 -0.89 -10.93
N HIS A 301 14.97 -0.68 -9.62
CA HIS A 301 15.46 0.53 -8.98
C HIS A 301 16.70 0.26 -8.13
N ILE A 302 17.83 0.83 -8.54
CA ILE A 302 19.12 0.71 -7.86
C ILE A 302 19.51 2.08 -7.31
N ARG A 303 19.89 2.13 -6.03
CA ARG A 303 20.25 3.38 -5.33
C ARG A 303 21.57 3.22 -4.61
N HIS A 304 22.64 3.81 -5.14
CA HIS A 304 24.01 3.67 -4.63
C HIS A 304 24.67 4.96 -4.13
N THR A 305 24.20 6.17 -4.42
CA THR A 305 25.01 7.37 -4.12
C THR A 305 25.05 7.76 -2.64
N ASP A 306 24.35 8.81 -2.21
CA ASP A 306 24.39 9.32 -0.81
C ASP A 306 23.95 8.30 0.25
N LYS A 307 23.29 7.22 -0.17
CA LYS A 307 22.69 6.20 0.70
C LYS A 307 23.68 5.13 1.21
N LEU A 308 24.79 4.86 0.51
CA LEU A 308 25.75 3.82 0.91
C LEU A 308 26.58 4.19 2.15
N PHE A 309 26.67 5.48 2.49
CA PHE A 309 27.48 5.92 3.63
C PHE A 309 26.76 5.85 4.99
N LYS A 310 25.42 5.75 5.01
CA LYS A 310 24.62 5.82 6.25
C LYS A 310 23.32 5.01 6.27
N GLU A 311 22.76 4.61 5.13
CA GLU A 311 21.35 4.23 5.07
C GLU A 311 21.04 2.87 4.44
N ALA A 312 21.87 2.32 3.54
CA ALA A 312 21.57 1.03 2.87
C ALA A 312 22.82 0.17 2.66
N LYS A 313 22.62 -1.15 2.59
CA LYS A 313 23.64 -2.12 2.16
C LYS A 313 23.84 -2.00 0.64
N TYR A 314 25.06 -2.20 0.16
CA TYR A 314 25.35 -2.29 -1.27
C TYR A 314 24.81 -3.59 -1.87
N TYR A 315 24.11 -3.50 -3.00
CA TYR A 315 23.62 -4.63 -3.78
C TYR A 315 24.00 -4.42 -5.24
N GLY A 316 24.73 -5.35 -5.84
CA GLY A 316 25.19 -5.22 -7.23
C GLY A 316 24.05 -5.44 -8.23
N LEU A 317 24.16 -4.89 -9.45
CA LEU A 317 23.19 -5.09 -10.53
C LEU A 317 22.84 -6.57 -10.77
N GLN A 318 23.84 -7.45 -10.66
CA GLN A 318 23.68 -8.90 -10.83
C GLN A 318 22.62 -9.49 -9.88
N GLU A 319 22.58 -9.05 -8.62
CA GLU A 319 21.61 -9.55 -7.63
C GLU A 319 20.16 -9.20 -8.03
N TYR A 320 19.94 -8.02 -8.61
CA TYR A 320 18.64 -7.63 -9.15
C TYR A 320 18.29 -8.46 -10.39
N LEU A 321 19.26 -8.71 -11.28
CA LEU A 321 19.04 -9.49 -12.50
C LEU A 321 18.72 -10.96 -12.21
N GLU A 322 19.30 -11.57 -11.17
CA GLU A 322 18.97 -12.94 -10.75
C GLU A 322 17.50 -13.08 -10.31
N ILE A 323 16.96 -12.07 -9.62
CA ILE A 323 15.54 -12.01 -9.25
C ILE A 323 14.67 -11.79 -10.49
N ALA A 324 15.07 -10.91 -11.40
CA ALA A 324 14.36 -10.68 -12.66
C ALA A 324 14.31 -11.96 -13.52
N ASP A 325 15.41 -12.70 -13.60
CA ASP A 325 15.49 -13.99 -14.30
C ASP A 325 14.54 -15.02 -13.72
N SER A 326 14.46 -15.08 -12.39
CA SER A 326 13.54 -15.99 -11.71
C SER A 326 12.08 -15.66 -12.06
N TYR A 327 11.74 -14.37 -12.12
CA TYR A 327 10.43 -13.91 -12.57
C TYR A 327 10.15 -14.27 -14.03
N PHE A 328 11.05 -13.96 -14.97
CA PHE A 328 10.88 -14.31 -16.38
C PHE A 328 10.74 -15.82 -16.61
N LYS A 329 11.53 -16.64 -15.90
CA LYS A 329 11.40 -18.11 -15.95
C LYS A 329 10.04 -18.60 -15.45
N SER A 330 9.49 -17.96 -14.42
CA SER A 330 8.15 -18.29 -13.91
C SER A 330 7.05 -17.99 -14.94
N LEU A 331 7.16 -16.88 -15.68
CA LEU A 331 6.22 -16.53 -16.74
C LEU A 331 6.29 -17.51 -17.92
N ALA A 332 7.51 -17.89 -18.34
CA ALA A 332 7.72 -18.87 -19.41
C ALA A 332 7.15 -20.26 -19.02
N SER A 333 7.36 -20.68 -17.77
CA SER A 333 6.85 -21.96 -17.25
C SER A 333 5.32 -22.00 -17.18
N ASN A 334 4.68 -20.86 -16.95
CA ASN A 334 3.22 -20.72 -16.89
C ASN A 334 2.58 -20.44 -18.27
N GLY A 335 3.34 -20.51 -19.37
CA GLY A 335 2.86 -20.22 -20.73
C GLY A 335 2.41 -18.77 -20.95
N SER A 336 2.79 -17.85 -20.04
CA SER A 336 2.30 -16.47 -19.99
C SER A 336 3.15 -15.50 -20.81
N SER A 337 4.34 -15.91 -21.27
CA SER A 337 5.22 -15.11 -22.13
C SER A 337 6.13 -16.00 -22.98
N ASP A 338 6.47 -15.52 -24.17
CA ASP A 338 7.57 -16.05 -24.96
C ASP A 338 8.92 -15.68 -24.31
N ASP A 339 9.89 -16.61 -24.25
CA ASP A 339 11.19 -16.44 -23.57
C ASP A 339 12.09 -15.36 -24.23
N THR A 340 11.60 -14.76 -25.31
CA THR A 340 12.27 -13.78 -26.16
C THR A 340 12.10 -12.33 -25.72
N ASN A 341 11.08 -12.00 -24.91
CA ASN A 341 10.73 -10.61 -24.55
C ASN A 341 11.06 -10.25 -23.09
N LYS A 342 12.35 -10.28 -22.74
CA LYS A 342 12.85 -9.90 -21.40
C LYS A 342 13.18 -8.41 -21.33
N ALA A 343 12.15 -7.57 -21.20
CA ALA A 343 12.31 -6.12 -21.08
C ALA A 343 12.53 -5.68 -19.64
N ILE A 344 13.55 -4.86 -19.41
CA ILE A 344 13.89 -4.29 -18.11
C ILE A 344 13.91 -2.76 -18.20
N PHE A 345 13.17 -2.07 -17.34
CA PHE A 345 13.34 -0.64 -17.11
C PHE A 345 14.24 -0.42 -15.90
N LEU A 346 15.40 0.18 -16.11
CA LEU A 346 16.41 0.42 -15.08
C LEU A 346 16.43 1.91 -14.70
N ALA A 347 15.97 2.19 -13.48
CA ALA A 347 16.14 3.47 -12.81
C ALA A 347 17.29 3.38 -11.81
N THR A 348 18.29 4.25 -11.96
CA THR A 348 19.46 4.25 -11.08
C THR A 348 20.00 5.66 -10.90
N ASP A 349 20.63 5.91 -9.76
CA ASP A 349 21.37 7.13 -9.45
C ASP A 349 22.89 7.00 -9.70
N ASP A 350 23.32 5.86 -10.23
CA ASP A 350 24.73 5.48 -10.43
C ASP A 350 25.01 5.26 -11.91
N THR A 351 25.80 6.16 -12.50
CA THR A 351 26.15 6.07 -13.93
C THR A 351 26.99 4.83 -14.24
N LYS A 352 27.73 4.28 -13.27
CA LYS A 352 28.49 3.04 -13.45
C LYS A 352 27.57 1.84 -13.62
N VAL A 353 26.46 1.79 -12.87
CA VAL A 353 25.42 0.77 -13.03
C VAL A 353 24.77 0.89 -14.41
N ALA A 354 24.44 2.11 -14.84
CA ALA A 354 23.91 2.34 -16.18
C ALA A 354 24.88 1.88 -17.28
N GLN A 355 26.18 2.11 -17.11
CA GLN A 355 27.22 1.62 -18.03
C GLN A 355 27.35 0.09 -17.99
N GLN A 356 27.38 -0.51 -16.80
CA GLN A 356 27.47 -1.95 -16.59
C GLN A 356 26.29 -2.69 -17.25
N SER A 357 25.07 -2.13 -17.15
CA SER A 357 23.86 -2.73 -17.73
C SER A 357 23.98 -2.98 -19.24
N LYS A 358 24.80 -2.19 -19.97
CA LYS A 358 25.02 -2.37 -21.41
C LYS A 358 25.57 -3.75 -21.77
N SER A 359 26.36 -4.36 -20.87
CA SER A 359 26.93 -5.70 -21.08
C SER A 359 25.89 -6.82 -21.05
N PHE A 360 24.71 -6.58 -20.46
CA PHE A 360 23.61 -7.54 -20.35
C PHE A 360 22.58 -7.42 -21.47
N ARG A 361 22.78 -6.52 -22.44
CA ARG A 361 21.84 -6.29 -23.55
C ARG A 361 21.68 -7.46 -24.52
N HIS A 362 22.60 -8.43 -24.47
CA HIS A 362 22.44 -9.69 -25.21
C HIS A 362 21.38 -10.62 -24.59
N GLN A 363 21.03 -10.42 -23.32
CA GLN A 363 20.07 -11.24 -22.56
C GLN A 363 18.74 -10.50 -22.32
N TYR A 364 18.78 -9.17 -22.21
CA TYR A 364 17.61 -8.34 -21.90
C TYR A 364 17.53 -7.11 -22.81
N THR A 365 16.31 -6.66 -23.09
CA THR A 365 16.09 -5.30 -23.60
C THR A 365 16.07 -4.32 -22.43
N ILE A 366 17.21 -3.69 -22.16
CA ILE A 366 17.37 -2.77 -21.03
C ILE A 366 17.11 -1.32 -21.48
N ILE A 367 16.04 -0.75 -20.96
CA ILE A 367 15.66 0.66 -21.09
C ILE A 367 16.20 1.40 -19.88
N ASN A 368 17.07 2.39 -20.12
CA ASN A 368 17.60 3.28 -19.10
C ASN A 368 17.66 4.69 -19.68
N ASP A 369 17.13 5.65 -18.94
CA ASP A 369 17.34 7.07 -19.23
C ASP A 369 18.66 7.52 -18.60
N TYR A 370 19.72 7.53 -19.40
CA TYR A 370 21.06 7.89 -18.91
C TYR A 370 21.13 9.35 -18.46
N ASP A 371 20.36 10.24 -19.08
CA ASP A 371 20.29 11.65 -18.66
C ASP A 371 19.64 11.74 -17.27
N ALA A 372 18.54 11.01 -17.04
CA ALA A 372 17.92 10.90 -15.72
C ALA A 372 18.91 10.38 -14.67
N THR A 373 19.64 9.32 -15.01
CA THR A 373 20.67 8.73 -14.15
C THR A 373 21.74 9.76 -13.78
N SER A 374 22.25 10.50 -14.77
CA SER A 374 23.30 11.50 -14.59
C SER A 374 22.82 12.70 -13.75
N LEU A 375 21.54 13.07 -13.84
CA LEU A 375 20.94 14.11 -13.00
C LEU A 375 20.71 13.64 -11.56
N ALA A 376 20.39 12.36 -11.38
CA ALA A 376 20.21 11.74 -10.07
C ALA A 376 21.55 11.48 -9.35
N GLU A 377 22.62 11.31 -10.12
CA GLU A 377 23.98 11.15 -9.62
C GLU A 377 24.48 12.43 -8.91
N GLY A 378 25.03 12.29 -7.71
CA GLY A 378 25.61 13.40 -6.96
C GLY A 378 25.26 13.41 -5.48
N SER A 379 25.95 14.27 -4.73
CA SER A 379 25.84 14.38 -3.27
C SER A 379 24.72 15.31 -2.80
N TYR A 380 24.45 15.31 -1.50
CA TYR A 380 23.38 16.10 -0.84
C TYR A 380 23.43 17.62 -1.10
N TYR A 381 24.59 18.19 -1.45
CA TYR A 381 24.78 19.64 -1.63
C TYR A 381 24.93 20.03 -3.10
N LYS A 382 24.05 20.91 -3.61
CA LYS A 382 24.02 21.43 -4.99
C LYS A 382 24.06 20.34 -6.08
N SER A 383 23.21 19.31 -5.93
CA SER A 383 23.05 18.28 -6.96
C SER A 383 22.06 18.73 -8.04
N PRO A 384 22.34 18.43 -9.32
CA PRO A 384 21.42 18.70 -10.43
C PRO A 384 20.06 17.99 -10.26
N ARG A 385 19.95 17.03 -9.32
CA ARG A 385 18.70 16.38 -8.95
C ARG A 385 17.60 17.34 -8.50
N TYR A 386 17.96 18.48 -7.92
CA TYR A 386 16.99 19.47 -7.41
C TYR A 386 16.53 20.48 -8.47
N SER A 387 17.14 20.45 -9.65
CA SER A 387 16.63 21.23 -10.79
C SER A 387 15.24 20.74 -11.21
N LYS A 388 14.50 21.58 -11.93
CA LYS A 388 13.24 21.19 -12.59
C LYS A 388 13.39 19.89 -13.40
N ARG A 389 14.48 19.76 -14.17
CA ARG A 389 14.72 18.57 -15.00
C ARG A 389 14.95 17.33 -14.13
N GLY A 390 15.74 17.45 -13.05
CA GLY A 390 15.96 16.36 -12.10
C GLY A 390 14.68 15.90 -11.40
N PHE A 391 13.78 16.84 -11.07
CA PHE A 391 12.45 16.53 -10.56
C PHE A 391 11.59 15.76 -11.58
N GLU A 392 11.50 16.27 -12.81
CA GLU A 392 10.74 15.66 -13.90
C GLU A 392 11.22 14.24 -14.22
N THR A 393 12.53 14.03 -14.32
CA THR A 393 13.08 12.70 -14.59
C THR A 393 12.87 11.74 -13.43
N ALA A 394 12.97 12.20 -12.18
CA ALA A 394 12.68 11.37 -11.00
C ALA A 394 11.22 10.94 -10.96
N LEU A 395 10.27 11.83 -11.32
CA LEU A 395 8.86 11.46 -11.44
C LEU A 395 8.66 10.40 -12.54
N VAL A 396 9.27 10.59 -13.71
CA VAL A 396 9.22 9.61 -14.80
C VAL A 396 9.71 8.24 -14.32
N ASP A 397 10.87 8.18 -13.66
CA ASP A 397 11.41 6.93 -13.12
C ASP A 397 10.44 6.26 -12.15
N ILE A 398 9.93 7.01 -11.16
CA ILE A 398 8.97 6.51 -10.16
C ILE A 398 7.72 5.92 -10.83
N TYR A 399 7.11 6.67 -11.75
CA TYR A 399 5.87 6.25 -12.41
C TYR A 399 6.09 5.07 -13.36
N LEU A 400 7.20 5.02 -14.11
CA LEU A 400 7.52 3.90 -14.98
C LEU A 400 7.92 2.64 -14.20
N LEU A 401 8.56 2.77 -13.04
CA LEU A 401 8.78 1.64 -12.13
C LEU A 401 7.47 1.09 -11.58
N ALA A 402 6.53 1.96 -11.22
CA ALA A 402 5.21 1.54 -10.75
C ALA A 402 4.37 0.89 -11.85
N ALA A 403 4.47 1.35 -13.09
CA ALA A 403 3.82 0.76 -14.25
C ALA A 403 4.37 -0.60 -14.70
N SER A 404 5.56 -1.00 -14.23
CA SER A 404 6.13 -2.32 -14.56
C SER A 404 5.26 -3.46 -14.02
N ASP A 405 5.26 -4.63 -14.66
CA ASP A 405 4.49 -5.79 -14.17
C ASP A 405 5.04 -6.32 -12.85
N TYR A 406 6.36 -6.31 -12.74
CA TYR A 406 7.11 -6.72 -11.56
C TYR A 406 8.21 -5.70 -11.29
N THR A 407 8.37 -5.29 -10.04
CA THR A 407 9.36 -4.29 -9.67
C THR A 407 10.33 -4.83 -8.62
N ILE A 408 11.64 -4.62 -8.81
CA ILE A 408 12.68 -5.06 -7.88
C ILE A 408 13.37 -3.80 -7.33
N VAL A 409 13.33 -3.64 -6.01
CA VAL A 409 13.76 -2.44 -5.32
C VAL A 409 14.53 -2.77 -4.04
N THR A 410 14.95 -1.72 -3.33
CA THR A 410 15.31 -1.76 -1.92
C THR A 410 14.30 -0.90 -1.15
N MET A 411 13.64 -1.45 -0.14
CA MET A 411 12.65 -0.72 0.66
C MET A 411 13.30 0.23 1.67
N SER A 412 14.61 0.15 1.90
CA SER A 412 15.36 1.22 2.57
C SER A 412 15.39 2.55 1.76
N SER A 413 15.10 2.48 0.45
CA SER A 413 14.89 3.66 -0.38
C SER A 413 13.44 4.16 -0.28
N ASN A 414 13.27 5.45 0.00
CA ASN A 414 11.95 6.11 -0.12
C ASN A 414 11.36 5.95 -1.53
N VAL A 415 12.19 5.88 -2.58
CA VAL A 415 11.68 5.66 -3.94
C VAL A 415 11.07 4.25 -4.07
N GLY A 416 11.71 3.22 -3.50
CA GLY A 416 11.18 1.85 -3.54
C GLY A 416 9.83 1.72 -2.85
N ARG A 417 9.69 2.33 -1.66
CA ARG A 417 8.41 2.38 -0.93
C ARG A 417 7.34 3.16 -1.67
N LEU A 418 7.69 4.33 -2.20
CA LEU A 418 6.76 5.16 -2.97
C LEU A 418 6.25 4.42 -4.20
N VAL A 419 7.10 3.68 -4.90
CA VAL A 419 6.68 2.84 -6.03
C VAL A 419 5.67 1.79 -5.58
N TYR A 420 5.85 1.16 -4.42
CA TYR A 420 4.91 0.18 -3.90
C TYR A 420 3.54 0.80 -3.57
N GLU A 421 3.54 1.96 -2.93
CA GLU A 421 2.33 2.72 -2.60
C GLU A 421 1.60 3.15 -3.87
N ILE A 422 2.34 3.68 -4.85
CA ILE A 422 1.80 4.05 -6.15
C ILE A 422 1.21 2.82 -6.86
N LYS A 423 1.87 1.67 -6.86
CA LYS A 423 1.30 0.42 -7.38
C LYS A 423 -0.01 0.08 -6.67
N LYS A 424 -0.07 0.19 -5.34
CA LYS A 424 -1.29 -0.10 -4.55
C LYS A 424 -2.45 0.84 -4.88
N ILE A 425 -2.18 2.08 -5.28
CA ILE A 425 -3.22 3.02 -5.74
C ILE A 425 -3.95 2.47 -6.97
N TYR A 426 -3.22 1.87 -7.92
CA TYR A 426 -3.81 1.34 -9.15
C TYR A 426 -4.32 -0.09 -9.00
N LEU A 427 -3.55 -0.89 -8.29
CA LEU A 427 -3.81 -2.29 -8.02
C LEU A 427 -4.40 -2.38 -6.61
N TRP A 428 -5.71 -2.29 -6.57
CA TRP A 428 -6.53 -2.26 -5.36
C TRP A 428 -6.69 -3.64 -4.69
N HIS A 429 -6.00 -4.67 -5.18
CA HIS A 429 -6.01 -6.04 -4.64
C HIS A 429 -4.66 -6.38 -3.98
N ASP A 430 -4.45 -7.65 -3.61
CA ASP A 430 -3.15 -8.12 -3.13
C ASP A 430 -2.10 -7.94 -4.22
N ILE A 431 -1.06 -7.17 -3.90
CA ILE A 431 0.03 -6.85 -4.83
C ILE A 431 1.40 -7.23 -4.31
N SER A 432 1.46 -7.99 -3.21
CA SER A 432 2.70 -8.48 -2.62
C SER A 432 3.57 -9.25 -3.64
N HIS A 433 2.94 -9.87 -4.64
CA HIS A 433 3.61 -10.62 -5.71
C HIS A 433 4.13 -9.75 -6.88
N THR A 434 3.81 -8.45 -6.91
CA THR A 434 4.19 -7.54 -8.00
C THR A 434 5.47 -6.74 -7.70
N ILE A 435 6.02 -6.89 -6.50
CA ILE A 435 7.21 -6.18 -6.07
C ILE A 435 8.08 -7.05 -5.18
N TYR A 436 9.40 -6.86 -5.27
CA TYR A 436 10.37 -7.57 -4.44
C TYR A 436 11.43 -6.61 -3.91
N SER A 437 11.79 -6.81 -2.64
CA SER A 437 12.77 -6.00 -1.93
C SER A 437 14.00 -6.84 -1.56
N LEU A 438 15.20 -6.35 -1.86
CA LEU A 438 16.46 -7.05 -1.51
C LEU A 438 16.89 -6.88 -0.04
N ASP A 439 16.29 -5.96 0.72
CA ASP A 439 16.77 -5.57 2.05
C ASP A 439 15.71 -5.60 3.15
N GLU A 440 14.74 -4.69 3.11
CA GLU A 440 13.75 -4.48 4.15
C GLU A 440 12.36 -4.87 3.65
N ALA A 441 11.46 -5.24 4.56
CA ALA A 441 10.04 -5.25 4.27
C ALA A 441 9.53 -3.80 4.10
N TYR A 442 8.35 -3.64 3.51
CA TYR A 442 7.67 -2.34 3.50
C TYR A 442 7.56 -1.80 4.94
N ASN A 443 7.92 -0.54 5.12
CA ASN A 443 7.92 0.14 6.41
C ASN A 443 7.67 1.63 6.22
N LEU A 444 7.20 2.29 7.27
CA LEU A 444 7.01 3.73 7.24
C LEU A 444 8.26 4.38 7.85
N PHE A 445 9.03 5.11 7.04
CA PHE A 445 10.27 5.74 7.48
C PHE A 445 10.02 6.70 8.65
N GLY A 446 10.85 6.59 9.71
CA GLY A 446 10.63 7.26 11.00
C GLY A 446 10.22 6.30 12.12
N CYS A 447 9.84 5.06 11.81
CA CYS A 447 9.31 4.15 12.82
C CYS A 447 10.25 3.05 13.32
N ASP A 448 11.28 2.63 12.58
CA ASP A 448 11.86 1.28 12.82
C ASP A 448 13.38 1.13 13.00
N ARG A 449 14.20 2.18 13.01
CA ARG A 449 15.67 1.96 13.16
C ARG A 449 16.24 1.97 14.59
N TYR A 450 15.50 2.42 15.60
CA TYR A 450 16.07 2.63 16.95
C TYR A 450 15.29 2.00 18.11
N ILE A 451 14.34 1.09 17.86
CA ILE A 451 13.55 0.47 18.94
C ILE A 451 14.09 -0.93 19.27
N ILE A 452 15.19 -0.96 20.05
CA ILE A 452 15.76 -2.17 20.65
C ILE A 452 15.04 -2.53 21.96
N HIS A 453 14.13 -1.70 22.46
CA HIS A 453 13.48 -1.95 23.75
C HIS A 453 11.98 -1.60 23.73
N HIS A 454 11.10 -2.60 23.58
CA HIS A 454 9.65 -2.61 23.92
C HIS A 454 8.63 -2.46 22.75
N ARG A 455 8.12 -3.62 22.28
CA ARG A 455 6.71 -3.91 21.91
C ARG A 455 5.96 -3.08 20.84
N GLN A 456 6.63 -2.49 19.86
CA GLN A 456 5.94 -1.69 18.82
C GLN A 456 6.26 -2.04 17.37
N ARG A 457 7.00 -3.13 17.14
CA ARG A 457 7.20 -3.68 15.80
C ARG A 457 5.89 -4.21 15.21
N ALA A 458 5.86 -4.46 13.90
CA ALA A 458 4.73 -5.18 13.29
C ALA A 458 4.46 -6.46 14.08
N VAL A 459 3.23 -6.60 14.57
CA VAL A 459 2.83 -7.77 15.35
C VAL A 459 2.25 -8.75 14.36
N HIS A 460 2.78 -9.96 14.36
CA HIS A 460 2.28 -11.07 13.60
C HIS A 460 1.50 -11.99 14.53
N VAL A 461 0.35 -12.46 14.06
CA VAL A 461 -0.39 -13.55 14.70
C VAL A 461 -0.19 -14.81 13.88
N ALA A 462 0.21 -15.88 14.53
CA ALA A 462 0.28 -17.19 13.89
C ALA A 462 -1.14 -17.66 13.52
N VAL A 463 -1.32 -18.05 12.26
CA VAL A 463 -2.59 -18.56 11.72
C VAL A 463 -2.50 -20.04 11.35
N LYS A 464 -1.28 -20.58 11.30
CA LYS A 464 -1.01 -22.00 11.08
C LYS A 464 -0.03 -22.50 12.13
N GLU A 465 -0.15 -23.77 12.47
CA GLU A 465 0.85 -24.46 13.25
C GLU A 465 2.14 -24.62 12.43
N TYR A 466 3.28 -24.36 13.08
CA TYR A 466 4.59 -24.62 12.52
C TYR A 466 5.49 -25.23 13.59
N LYS A 467 6.12 -26.35 13.26
CA LYS A 467 7.12 -26.98 14.11
C LYS A 467 8.51 -26.65 13.59
N ALA A 468 9.32 -26.03 14.44
CA ALA A 468 10.71 -25.71 14.14
C ALA A 468 11.48 -26.98 13.74
N LYS A 469 12.29 -26.86 12.68
CA LYS A 469 13.24 -27.90 12.24
C LYS A 469 14.54 -27.82 13.03
N ASP A 470 14.90 -26.63 13.48
CA ASP A 470 16.02 -26.35 14.38
C ASP A 470 15.52 -25.48 15.55
N ASP A 471 15.24 -26.09 16.70
CA ASP A 471 14.67 -25.41 17.88
C ASP A 471 15.56 -24.26 18.41
N ASN A 472 16.86 -24.27 18.12
CA ASN A 472 17.77 -23.22 18.56
C ASN A 472 17.72 -21.98 17.66
N ARG A 473 17.20 -22.10 16.43
CA ARG A 473 17.17 -21.01 15.44
C ARG A 473 15.78 -20.59 15.04
N GLU A 474 14.85 -21.55 14.95
CA GLU A 474 13.49 -21.35 14.48
C GLU A 474 12.52 -21.27 15.67
N LEU A 475 11.41 -20.55 15.50
CA LEU A 475 10.30 -20.46 16.46
C LEU A 475 9.23 -21.46 16.02
N SER A 476 8.87 -22.40 16.90
CA SER A 476 7.64 -23.16 16.73
C SER A 476 6.44 -22.24 17.01
N LEU A 477 5.40 -22.32 16.19
CA LEU A 477 4.22 -21.47 16.26
C LEU A 477 2.96 -22.32 16.43
N GLN A 478 2.06 -21.88 17.29
CA GLN A 478 0.70 -22.36 17.40
C GLN A 478 -0.29 -21.26 16.97
N PRO A 479 -1.43 -21.59 16.35
CA PRO A 479 -2.42 -20.59 15.98
C PRO A 479 -2.81 -19.70 17.17
N GLY A 480 -2.73 -18.38 16.97
CA GLY A 480 -2.94 -17.37 18.01
C GLY A 480 -1.66 -16.82 18.67
N ASP A 481 -0.50 -17.47 18.48
CA ASP A 481 0.76 -16.96 19.01
C ASP A 481 1.12 -15.60 18.42
N LEU A 482 1.58 -14.69 19.28
CA LEU A 482 2.06 -13.38 18.87
C LEU A 482 3.57 -13.38 18.68
N VAL A 483 4.00 -12.89 17.52
CA VAL A 483 5.41 -12.73 17.17
C VAL A 483 5.64 -11.29 16.73
N TYR A 484 6.57 -10.60 17.36
CA TYR A 484 6.97 -9.25 16.98
C TYR A 484 8.03 -9.35 15.89
N PHE A 485 7.66 -9.00 14.67
CA PHE A 485 8.56 -8.95 13.51
C PHE A 485 9.74 -8.02 13.76
N GLU A 486 10.93 -8.39 13.30
CA GLU A 486 12.14 -7.55 13.41
C GLU A 486 12.75 -7.22 12.08
N ARG A 487 12.92 -8.24 11.25
CA ARG A 487 13.56 -8.13 9.94
C ARG A 487 13.24 -9.35 9.09
N LEU A 488 13.55 -9.25 7.81
CA LEU A 488 13.57 -10.39 6.91
C LEU A 488 14.54 -11.47 7.42
N GLY A 489 14.18 -12.73 7.21
CA GLY A 489 15.03 -13.88 7.50
C GLY A 489 16.20 -13.95 6.53
N LEU A 490 17.14 -14.87 6.80
CA LEU A 490 18.33 -15.06 5.97
C LEU A 490 18.02 -15.76 4.64
N ARG A 491 16.85 -16.38 4.52
CA ARG A 491 16.37 -17.05 3.31
C ARG A 491 15.04 -16.46 2.87
N PRO A 492 14.67 -16.61 1.58
CA PRO A 492 13.33 -16.28 1.11
C PRO A 492 12.25 -16.94 1.95
N ASN A 493 11.10 -16.30 2.08
CA ASN A 493 9.93 -16.79 2.83
C ASN A 493 10.15 -17.02 4.33
N GLN A 494 11.14 -16.34 4.91
CA GLN A 494 11.41 -16.36 6.34
C GLN A 494 11.38 -14.95 6.92
N TYR A 495 10.87 -14.83 8.15
CA TYR A 495 11.02 -13.66 9.00
C TYR A 495 11.88 -13.99 10.21
N PHE A 496 12.41 -12.95 10.85
CA PHE A 496 13.05 -13.03 12.16
C PHE A 496 12.29 -12.12 13.12
N GLY A 497 12.10 -12.57 14.35
CA GLY A 497 11.33 -11.82 15.33
C GLY A 497 11.37 -12.40 16.73
N TYR A 498 10.64 -11.75 17.64
CA TYR A 498 10.52 -12.14 19.04
C TYR A 498 9.15 -12.77 19.31
N SER A 499 9.11 -14.02 19.78
CA SER A 499 7.86 -14.67 20.21
C SER A 499 7.53 -14.30 21.65
N GLU A 500 6.30 -13.83 21.88
CA GLU A 500 5.82 -13.59 23.26
C GLU A 500 5.58 -14.91 24.00
N THR A 501 5.07 -15.93 23.32
CA THR A 501 4.82 -17.24 23.94
C THR A 501 6.12 -17.92 24.38
N LEU A 502 7.16 -17.88 23.52
CA LEU A 502 8.44 -18.55 23.79
C LEU A 502 9.48 -17.66 24.49
N GLN A 503 9.20 -16.36 24.64
CA GLN A 503 10.10 -15.35 25.23
C GLN A 503 11.53 -15.37 24.63
N ARG A 504 11.64 -15.62 23.32
CA ARG A 504 12.92 -15.65 22.61
C ARG A 504 12.81 -15.16 21.18
N HIS A 505 13.96 -14.82 20.61
CA HIS A 505 14.09 -14.49 19.19
C HIS A 505 14.29 -15.76 18.36
N GLY A 506 13.83 -15.72 17.11
CA GLY A 506 14.10 -16.78 16.16
C GLY A 506 13.47 -16.52 14.80
N ILE A 507 13.78 -17.42 13.87
CA ILE A 507 13.26 -17.42 12.50
C ILE A 507 11.89 -18.10 12.48
N TYR A 508 10.97 -17.58 11.68
CA TYR A 508 9.66 -18.21 11.46
C TYR A 508 9.17 -18.02 10.02
N PRO A 509 8.33 -18.93 9.49
CA PRO A 509 7.85 -18.85 8.11
C PRO A 509 6.83 -17.72 7.92
N ILE A 510 6.90 -17.03 6.78
CA ILE A 510 5.97 -15.94 6.43
C ILE A 510 4.54 -16.45 6.24
N ASP A 511 4.39 -17.62 5.64
CA ASP A 511 3.10 -18.22 5.27
C ASP A 511 2.29 -18.78 6.46
N CYS A 512 2.90 -18.79 7.65
CA CYS A 512 2.30 -19.25 8.90
C CYS A 512 1.72 -18.12 9.74
N VAL A 513 1.92 -16.85 9.34
CA VAL A 513 1.51 -15.68 10.11
C VAL A 513 0.68 -14.70 9.30
N LYS A 514 -0.07 -13.84 9.98
CA LYS A 514 -0.69 -12.64 9.41
C LYS A 514 -0.33 -11.41 10.23
N ILE A 515 -0.25 -10.26 9.58
CA ILE A 515 -0.03 -8.97 10.26
C ILE A 515 -1.28 -8.62 11.06
N VAL A 516 -1.10 -8.26 12.33
CA VAL A 516 -2.14 -7.70 13.18
C VAL A 516 -2.30 -6.23 12.84
N THR A 517 -3.41 -5.89 12.18
CA THR A 517 -3.75 -4.50 11.84
C THR A 517 -4.08 -3.72 13.10
N LYS A 518 -3.35 -2.62 13.33
CA LYS A 518 -3.71 -1.64 14.37
C LYS A 518 -4.74 -0.68 13.78
N ILE A 519 -5.80 -0.43 14.52
CA ILE A 519 -6.88 0.48 14.12
C ILE A 519 -6.89 1.72 15.02
N TYR A 520 -7.42 2.82 14.51
CA TYR A 520 -7.66 4.04 15.28
C TYR A 520 -9.00 4.67 14.91
N ASP A 521 -9.66 5.26 15.90
CA ASP A 521 -10.93 5.97 15.74
C ASP A 521 -10.68 7.37 15.17
N TYR A 522 -10.33 7.41 13.88
CA TYR A 522 -10.20 8.67 13.14
C TYR A 522 -11.55 9.37 13.00
N PRO A 523 -11.58 10.72 12.88
CA PRO A 523 -12.80 11.42 12.52
C PRO A 523 -13.33 10.94 11.16
N VAL A 524 -14.65 10.74 11.07
CA VAL A 524 -15.33 10.14 9.91
C VAL A 524 -15.83 11.18 8.90
N TYR A 525 -15.83 12.47 9.25
CA TYR A 525 -16.17 13.59 8.36
C TYR A 525 -17.42 13.34 7.48
N GLU A 526 -18.54 12.96 8.10
CA GLU A 526 -19.78 12.59 7.39
C GLU A 526 -20.29 13.68 6.45
N GLU A 527 -20.05 14.95 6.81
CA GLU A 527 -20.39 16.13 6.03
C GLU A 527 -19.68 16.15 4.66
N PHE A 528 -18.44 15.65 4.60
CA PHE A 528 -17.68 15.59 3.35
C PHE A 528 -17.96 14.29 2.59
N ALA A 529 -18.32 13.21 3.28
CA ALA A 529 -18.63 11.92 2.69
C ALA A 529 -19.75 11.98 1.64
N LYS A 530 -20.72 12.89 1.85
CA LYS A 530 -21.91 13.09 1.01
C LYS A 530 -21.71 14.09 -0.13
N THR A 531 -20.58 14.78 -0.19
CA THR A 531 -20.30 15.75 -1.26
C THR A 531 -20.08 15.02 -2.59
N THR A 532 -20.56 15.58 -3.70
CA THR A 532 -20.27 15.08 -5.05
C THR A 532 -18.93 15.58 -5.59
N ILE A 533 -18.15 16.30 -4.77
CA ILE A 533 -16.94 16.97 -5.21
C ILE A 533 -15.86 15.93 -5.55
N ASN A 534 -15.60 15.77 -6.84
CA ASN A 534 -14.45 15.06 -7.35
C ASN A 534 -13.36 16.10 -7.68
N ARG A 535 -12.22 16.03 -7.00
CA ARG A 535 -11.11 16.98 -7.15
C ARG A 535 -10.60 17.02 -8.60
N LEU A 536 -10.70 15.93 -9.35
CA LEU A 536 -10.37 15.90 -10.77
C LEU A 536 -11.36 16.72 -11.61
N GLU A 537 -12.67 16.52 -11.39
CA GLU A 537 -13.71 17.29 -12.08
C GLU A 537 -13.65 18.79 -11.73
N LEU A 538 -13.18 19.15 -10.53
CA LEU A 538 -13.00 20.54 -10.14
C LEU A 538 -11.93 21.28 -10.95
N TYR A 539 -10.92 20.58 -11.44
CA TYR A 539 -9.73 21.23 -12.00
C TYR A 539 -9.46 20.89 -13.48
N ASP A 540 -9.95 19.76 -14.00
CA ASP A 540 -9.82 19.33 -15.40
C ASP A 540 -11.11 19.57 -16.21
N GLY A 541 -12.04 20.39 -15.70
CA GLY A 541 -13.39 20.64 -16.23
C GLY A 541 -13.48 20.94 -17.72
#